data_AF-A0A2V5V5Y3-F1
#
_entry.id   AF-A0A2V5V5Y3-F1
#
_cell.length_a   1.000
_cell.length_b   1.000
_cell.length_c   1.000
_cell.angle_alpha   90.00
_cell.angle_beta   90.00
_cell.angle_gamma   90.00
#
_symmetry.space_group_name_H-M   'P 1'
#
loop_
_entity.id
_entity.type
_entity.pdbx_description
1 polymer ?
#
loop_
_entity_poly.entity_id
_entity_poly.type
_entity_poly.pdbx_seq_one_letter_code
_entity_poly.pdbx_strand_id
1 'polypeptide(L)'
;RFVAGAIAVHIHSFSASTLCDENANWVGPLVSKGAAASLGNVYEPYLQLTSHLDIFNNRLLHGFTFAESAYMSIPALSWMSVMVGDPLYRPYASWLQIDAQAQSAKSTSAWKMYHEFAVKNAARPAAEFRALAAKTATSARNCPMLEDLGSIEVRDRNFSAATNDFKQARACYENRDDVLWVVLEEADAWVKQKKPKRAVDLIREALRTASDAPAAPLLKKMEQDLLESQKR
;
A
#
# COMPACT_ATOMS: atom_id res chain seq x y z
N ARG A 1 -8.20 -16.92 -7.48
CA ARG A 1 -9.61 -16.51 -7.27
C ARG A 1 -9.58 -15.05 -6.83
N PHE A 2 -10.41 -14.19 -7.39
CA PHE A 2 -10.40 -12.77 -7.05
C PHE A 2 -11.01 -12.50 -5.67
N VAL A 3 -10.61 -11.39 -5.05
CA VAL A 3 -11.25 -10.92 -3.81
C VAL A 3 -12.67 -10.43 -4.10
N ALA A 4 -13.56 -10.54 -3.12
CA ALA A 4 -14.94 -10.06 -3.26
C ALA A 4 -14.94 -8.57 -3.63
N GLY A 5 -15.71 -8.21 -4.65
CA GLY A 5 -15.78 -6.83 -5.17
C GLY A 5 -14.64 -6.45 -6.14
N ALA A 6 -13.76 -7.36 -6.51
CA ALA A 6 -12.72 -7.05 -7.50
C ALA A 6 -13.33 -6.72 -8.86
N ILE A 7 -12.80 -5.66 -9.49
CA ILE A 7 -13.01 -5.38 -10.91
C ILE A 7 -11.73 -5.82 -11.62
N ALA A 8 -11.86 -6.70 -12.61
CA ALA A 8 -10.72 -7.21 -13.37
C ALA A 8 -10.88 -6.82 -14.84
N VAL A 9 -9.85 -6.22 -15.43
CA VAL A 9 -9.88 -5.75 -16.82
C VAL A 9 -8.56 -6.10 -17.49
N HIS A 10 -8.62 -6.48 -18.76
CA HIS A 10 -7.45 -6.68 -19.59
C HIS A 10 -7.70 -6.09 -20.99
N ILE A 11 -6.68 -5.45 -21.57
CA ILE A 11 -6.76 -4.92 -22.93
C ILE A 11 -6.46 -6.05 -23.92
N HIS A 12 -7.50 -6.79 -24.28
CA HIS A 12 -7.42 -7.90 -25.24
C HIS A 12 -8.59 -7.83 -26.20
N SER A 13 -8.29 -8.00 -27.48
CA SER A 13 -9.27 -8.08 -28.55
C SER A 13 -10.17 -9.30 -28.36
N PHE A 14 -11.46 -9.23 -28.71
CA PHE A 14 -12.38 -10.37 -28.58
C PHE A 14 -12.54 -10.91 -27.13
N SER A 15 -12.09 -10.16 -26.12
CA SER A 15 -12.08 -10.59 -24.71
C SER A 15 -13.45 -10.98 -24.18
N ALA A 16 -14.52 -10.44 -24.77
CA ALA A 16 -15.91 -10.72 -24.44
C ALA A 16 -16.67 -11.47 -25.56
N SER A 17 -15.97 -12.03 -26.54
CA SER A 17 -16.60 -12.82 -27.61
C SER A 17 -17.15 -14.17 -27.11
N THR A 18 -16.57 -14.71 -26.03
CA THR A 18 -16.89 -16.04 -25.47
C THR A 18 -17.32 -15.94 -24.01
N LEU A 19 -18.28 -15.06 -23.69
CA LEU A 19 -18.72 -14.86 -22.30
C LEU A 19 -19.24 -16.12 -21.62
N CYS A 20 -19.84 -17.03 -22.39
CA CYS A 20 -20.38 -18.28 -21.88
C CYS A 20 -19.34 -19.40 -21.70
N ASP A 21 -18.07 -19.16 -22.08
CA ASP A 21 -16.99 -20.12 -21.91
C ASP A 21 -16.02 -19.64 -20.81
N GLU A 22 -15.96 -20.38 -19.72
CA GLU A 22 -15.13 -20.07 -18.56
C GLU A 22 -13.63 -20.32 -18.78
N ASN A 23 -13.24 -20.89 -19.92
CA ASN A 23 -11.85 -21.20 -20.26
C ASN A 23 -11.33 -20.43 -21.49
N ALA A 24 -12.19 -19.68 -22.17
CA ALA A 24 -11.82 -18.94 -23.38
C ALA A 24 -11.83 -17.41 -23.15
N ASN A 25 -10.84 -16.74 -23.76
CA ASN A 25 -10.63 -15.29 -23.64
C ASN A 25 -10.48 -14.81 -22.18
N TRP A 26 -10.93 -13.60 -21.87
CA TRP A 26 -10.64 -12.97 -20.57
C TRP A 26 -11.90 -12.72 -19.75
N VAL A 27 -12.96 -12.15 -20.31
CA VAL A 27 -14.10 -11.70 -19.50
C VAL A 27 -14.82 -12.87 -18.82
N GLY A 28 -15.11 -13.95 -19.56
CA GLY A 28 -15.73 -15.16 -19.00
C GLY A 28 -14.90 -15.77 -17.84
N PRO A 29 -13.61 -16.12 -18.08
CA PRO A 29 -12.75 -16.67 -17.02
C PRO A 29 -12.54 -15.73 -15.83
N LEU A 30 -12.46 -14.42 -16.04
CA LEU A 30 -12.29 -13.44 -14.95
C LEU A 30 -13.52 -13.42 -14.04
N VAL A 31 -14.71 -13.40 -14.61
CA VAL A 31 -15.98 -13.44 -13.87
C VAL A 31 -16.16 -14.79 -13.17
N SER A 32 -15.92 -15.92 -13.85
CA SER A 32 -15.98 -17.27 -13.24
C SER A 32 -15.00 -17.41 -12.05
N LYS A 33 -13.82 -16.79 -12.13
CA LYS A 33 -12.84 -16.76 -11.03
C LYS A 33 -13.17 -15.78 -9.90
N GLY A 34 -14.34 -15.14 -9.93
CA GLY A 34 -14.90 -14.34 -8.85
C GLY A 34 -14.72 -12.83 -8.99
N ALA A 35 -14.39 -12.30 -10.18
CA ALA A 35 -14.46 -10.87 -10.41
C ALA A 35 -15.93 -10.41 -10.39
N ALA A 36 -16.21 -9.31 -9.67
CA ALA A 36 -17.55 -8.72 -9.58
C ALA A 36 -17.94 -8.00 -10.87
N ALA A 37 -16.96 -7.44 -11.59
CA ALA A 37 -17.18 -6.80 -12.87
C ALA A 37 -15.93 -6.88 -13.76
N SER A 38 -16.14 -6.79 -15.08
CA SER A 38 -15.08 -6.77 -16.09
C SER A 38 -15.51 -5.96 -17.31
N LEU A 39 -14.54 -5.38 -18.00
CA LEU A 39 -14.71 -4.75 -19.32
C LEU A 39 -14.09 -5.66 -20.37
N GLY A 40 -14.65 -5.66 -21.57
CA GLY A 40 -14.06 -6.36 -22.71
C GLY A 40 -14.66 -5.94 -24.03
N ASN A 41 -14.20 -6.60 -25.09
CA ASN A 41 -14.60 -6.29 -26.45
C ASN A 41 -15.12 -7.55 -27.13
N VAL A 42 -16.25 -7.47 -27.81
CA VAL A 42 -16.84 -8.59 -28.57
C VAL A 42 -16.05 -8.83 -29.85
N TYR A 43 -15.39 -7.80 -30.39
CA TYR A 43 -14.58 -7.85 -31.60
C TYR A 43 -13.36 -6.90 -31.46
N GLU A 44 -12.47 -6.85 -32.46
CA GLU A 44 -11.28 -6.00 -32.49
C GLU A 44 -11.63 -4.49 -32.51
N PRO A 45 -11.43 -3.74 -31.41
CA PRO A 45 -11.83 -2.33 -31.35
C PRO A 45 -10.76 -1.38 -31.92
N TYR A 46 -9.57 -1.87 -32.30
CA TYR A 46 -8.36 -1.06 -32.39
C TYR A 46 -7.97 -0.43 -31.04
N LEU A 47 -6.67 -0.30 -30.80
CA LEU A 47 -6.15 0.17 -29.51
C LEU A 47 -6.76 1.52 -29.07
N GLN A 48 -7.00 2.42 -30.03
CA GLN A 48 -7.50 3.77 -29.79
C GLN A 48 -8.96 3.83 -29.33
N LEU A 49 -9.77 2.79 -29.56
CA LEU A 49 -11.18 2.77 -29.16
C LEU A 49 -11.44 1.84 -27.98
N THR A 50 -10.37 1.33 -27.35
CA THR A 50 -10.47 0.62 -26.08
C THR A 50 -10.78 1.57 -24.93
N SER A 51 -11.35 1.02 -23.85
CA SER A 51 -11.61 1.79 -22.63
C SER A 51 -10.33 2.41 -22.06
N HIS A 52 -10.35 3.71 -21.83
CA HIS A 52 -9.30 4.43 -21.10
C HIS A 52 -9.36 4.06 -19.61
N LEU A 53 -8.49 3.13 -19.19
CA LEU A 53 -8.52 2.58 -17.84
C LEU A 53 -8.17 3.60 -16.75
N ASP A 54 -7.42 4.64 -17.10
CA ASP A 54 -7.14 5.79 -16.25
C ASP A 54 -8.42 6.60 -15.96
N ILE A 55 -9.24 6.87 -16.99
CA ILE A 55 -10.53 7.54 -16.84
C ILE A 55 -11.50 6.64 -16.07
N PHE A 56 -11.58 5.35 -16.42
CA PHE A 56 -12.44 4.38 -15.76
C PHE A 56 -12.16 4.33 -14.25
N ASN A 57 -10.89 4.15 -13.87
CA ASN A 57 -10.47 4.11 -12.48
C ASN A 57 -10.75 5.45 -11.78
N ASN A 58 -10.46 6.57 -12.44
CA ASN A 58 -10.75 7.90 -11.89
C ASN A 58 -12.25 8.06 -11.58
N ARG A 59 -13.15 7.69 -12.49
CA ARG A 59 -14.61 7.80 -12.25
C ARG A 59 -15.10 6.90 -11.11
N LEU A 60 -14.61 5.66 -11.03
CA LEU A 60 -14.93 4.80 -9.91
C LEU A 60 -14.54 5.43 -8.56
N LEU A 61 -13.34 6.00 -8.47
CA LEU A 61 -12.85 6.67 -7.26
C LEU A 61 -13.68 7.91 -6.88
N HIS A 62 -14.31 8.54 -7.87
CA HIS A 62 -15.28 9.64 -7.65
C HIS A 62 -16.70 9.12 -7.38
N GLY A 63 -16.86 7.84 -7.01
CA GLY A 63 -18.12 7.24 -6.56
C GLY A 63 -19.19 7.04 -7.64
N PHE A 64 -18.84 7.23 -8.91
CA PHE A 64 -19.72 6.85 -10.02
C PHE A 64 -19.95 5.34 -10.02
N THR A 65 -21.08 4.91 -10.59
CA THR A 65 -21.35 3.49 -10.82
C THR A 65 -20.35 2.86 -11.79
N PHE A 66 -20.29 1.54 -11.78
CA PHE A 66 -19.57 0.77 -12.77
C PHE A 66 -20.03 1.12 -14.20
N ALA A 67 -21.35 1.20 -14.45
CA ALA A 67 -21.87 1.55 -15.78
C ALA A 67 -21.49 2.97 -16.21
N GLU A 68 -21.67 3.97 -15.33
CA GLU A 68 -21.29 5.35 -15.63
C GLU A 68 -19.79 5.46 -15.91
N SER A 69 -18.97 4.84 -15.07
CA SER A 69 -17.51 4.85 -15.22
C SER A 69 -17.06 4.18 -16.50
N ALA A 70 -17.66 3.03 -16.85
CA ALA A 70 -17.35 2.28 -18.06
C ALA A 70 -17.70 3.09 -19.32
N TYR A 71 -18.91 3.65 -19.38
CA TYR A 71 -19.34 4.45 -20.52
C TYR A 71 -18.59 5.77 -20.67
N MET A 72 -18.18 6.41 -19.57
CA MET A 72 -17.33 7.60 -19.63
C MET A 72 -15.90 7.31 -20.10
N SER A 73 -15.45 6.05 -19.99
CA SER A 73 -14.09 5.64 -20.35
C SER A 73 -13.93 5.24 -21.82
N ILE A 74 -15.03 5.01 -22.54
CA ILE A 74 -14.97 4.56 -23.94
C ILE A 74 -15.07 5.74 -24.92
N PRO A 75 -14.21 5.79 -25.95
CA PRO A 75 -14.27 6.86 -26.96
C PRO A 75 -15.50 6.80 -27.88
N ALA A 76 -16.12 5.63 -28.04
CA ALA A 76 -17.25 5.42 -28.93
C ALA A 76 -18.34 4.56 -28.26
N LEU A 77 -19.60 5.02 -28.35
CA LEU A 77 -20.78 4.29 -27.90
C LEU A 77 -21.30 3.35 -29.00
N SER A 78 -22.00 2.28 -28.61
CA SER A 78 -22.62 1.29 -29.52
C SER A 78 -21.64 0.58 -30.45
N TRP A 79 -20.34 0.58 -30.12
CA TRP A 79 -19.33 -0.22 -30.80
C TRP A 79 -19.06 -1.53 -30.03
N MET A 80 -17.92 -2.14 -30.29
CA MET A 80 -17.55 -3.50 -29.85
C MET A 80 -17.28 -3.64 -28.34
N SER A 81 -17.27 -2.55 -27.57
CA SER A 81 -16.99 -2.56 -26.13
C SER A 81 -18.22 -2.97 -25.32
N VAL A 82 -18.03 -3.90 -24.40
CA VAL A 82 -19.06 -4.39 -23.48
C VAL A 82 -18.57 -4.39 -22.04
N MET A 83 -19.50 -4.20 -21.13
CA MET A 83 -19.27 -4.17 -19.70
C MET A 83 -20.12 -5.26 -19.04
N VAL A 84 -19.49 -6.09 -18.21
CA VAL A 84 -20.12 -7.26 -17.59
C VAL A 84 -20.01 -7.11 -16.09
N GLY A 85 -21.15 -7.07 -15.41
CA GLY A 85 -21.26 -6.86 -13.97
C GLY A 85 -22.58 -6.17 -13.61
N ASP A 86 -22.77 -5.88 -12.33
CA ASP A 86 -23.91 -5.08 -11.87
C ASP A 86 -23.70 -3.60 -12.28
N PRO A 87 -24.59 -3.01 -13.09
CA PRO A 87 -24.45 -1.63 -13.53
C PRO A 87 -24.47 -0.62 -12.37
N LEU A 88 -25.09 -0.95 -11.23
CA LEU A 88 -25.15 -0.09 -10.04
C LEU A 88 -23.98 -0.32 -9.07
N TYR A 89 -23.04 -1.20 -9.40
CA TYR A 89 -21.90 -1.49 -8.55
C TYR A 89 -21.06 -0.22 -8.28
N ARG A 90 -20.85 0.11 -7.00
CA ARG A 90 -20.16 1.33 -6.54
C ARG A 90 -19.18 1.01 -5.41
N PRO A 91 -17.97 0.51 -5.71
CA PRO A 91 -17.02 0.10 -4.67
C PRO A 91 -16.53 1.24 -3.77
N TYR A 92 -16.48 2.48 -4.30
CA TYR A 92 -15.92 3.63 -3.59
C TYR A 92 -16.96 4.67 -3.16
N ALA A 93 -18.26 4.34 -3.18
CA ALA A 93 -19.30 5.26 -2.74
C ALA A 93 -19.11 5.73 -1.29
N SER A 94 -18.58 4.86 -0.43
CA SER A 94 -18.26 5.20 0.97
C SER A 94 -17.08 6.16 1.11
N TRP A 95 -16.18 6.24 0.12
CA TRP A 95 -15.02 7.16 0.16
C TRP A 95 -15.44 8.62 0.00
N LEU A 96 -16.57 8.87 -0.67
CA LEU A 96 -17.15 10.20 -0.80
C LEU A 96 -17.90 10.66 0.45
N GLN A 97 -18.28 9.73 1.33
CA GLN A 97 -18.88 10.06 2.60
C GLN A 97 -17.76 10.44 3.56
N ILE A 98 -17.57 11.74 3.76
CA ILE A 98 -16.66 12.31 4.78
C ILE A 98 -16.93 11.70 6.17
N ASP A 99 -18.17 11.25 6.40
CA ASP A 99 -18.66 10.63 7.62
C ASP A 99 -19.11 9.16 7.44
N ALA A 100 -18.61 8.42 6.43
CA ALA A 100 -18.83 6.97 6.37
C ALA A 100 -18.34 6.37 7.69
N GLN A 101 -19.31 6.00 8.52
CA GLN A 101 -19.14 5.64 9.91
C GLN A 101 -17.93 4.73 10.05
N ALA A 102 -17.09 5.08 11.02
CA ALA A 102 -16.01 4.30 11.56
C ALA A 102 -16.48 2.90 11.98
N GLN A 103 -16.77 2.03 11.01
CA GLN A 103 -17.03 0.61 11.24
C GLN A 103 -15.71 -0.14 11.48
N SER A 104 -14.57 0.57 11.48
CA SER A 104 -13.32 0.15 12.12
C SER A 104 -12.99 0.95 13.39
N ALA A 105 -13.99 1.38 14.18
CA ALA A 105 -13.83 2.07 15.47
C ALA A 105 -13.07 1.28 16.57
N LYS A 106 -12.26 0.27 16.21
CA LYS A 106 -11.17 -0.24 17.06
C LYS A 106 -9.79 0.28 16.69
N SER A 107 -9.66 1.00 15.60
CA SER A 107 -8.45 1.75 15.26
C SER A 107 -8.89 2.90 14.36
N THR A 108 -8.96 4.12 14.89
CA THR A 108 -8.58 5.26 14.05
C THR A 108 -7.22 4.88 13.48
N SER A 109 -7.14 4.54 12.20
CA SER A 109 -5.91 3.96 11.65
C SER A 109 -4.78 4.89 12.06
N ALA A 110 -3.73 4.34 12.68
CA ALA A 110 -2.62 5.15 13.18
C ALA A 110 -2.10 6.10 12.08
N TRP A 111 -2.20 5.65 10.83
CA TRP A 111 -2.02 6.43 9.61
C TRP A 111 -2.98 7.61 9.41
N LYS A 112 -4.29 7.47 9.66
CA LYS A 112 -5.24 8.60 9.58
C LYS A 112 -4.91 9.66 10.63
N MET A 113 -4.65 9.25 11.88
CA MET A 113 -4.23 10.18 12.92
C MET A 113 -2.93 10.89 12.54
N TYR A 114 -1.97 10.15 11.99
CA TYR A 114 -0.71 10.73 11.55
C TYR A 114 -0.90 11.69 10.36
N HIS A 115 -1.72 11.31 9.39
CA HIS A 115 -2.04 12.13 8.22
C HIS A 115 -2.68 13.46 8.63
N GLU A 116 -3.72 13.43 9.48
CA GLU A 116 -4.38 14.64 9.98
C GLU A 116 -3.41 15.53 10.76
N PHE A 117 -2.55 14.93 11.59
CA PHE A 117 -1.48 15.64 12.29
C PHE A 117 -0.52 16.32 11.31
N ALA A 118 -0.06 15.59 10.29
CA ALA A 118 0.92 16.07 9.33
C ALA A 118 0.35 17.24 8.51
N VAL A 119 -0.88 17.10 8.00
CA VAL A 119 -1.57 18.16 7.24
C VAL A 119 -1.74 19.42 8.08
N LYS A 120 -2.18 19.28 9.34
CA LYS A 120 -2.39 20.43 10.25
C LYS A 120 -1.09 21.16 10.59
N ASN A 121 0.04 20.47 10.64
CA ASN A 121 1.31 21.02 11.09
C ASN A 121 2.34 21.23 9.97
N ALA A 122 1.99 20.97 8.71
CA ALA A 122 2.90 21.02 7.57
C ALA A 122 3.59 22.39 7.36
N ALA A 123 2.94 23.48 7.75
CA ALA A 123 3.47 24.83 7.62
C ALA A 123 4.47 25.22 8.73
N ARG A 124 4.67 24.38 9.75
CA ARG A 124 5.58 24.67 10.86
C ARG A 124 7.05 24.48 10.46
N PRO A 125 7.99 25.18 11.10
CA PRO A 125 9.40 24.87 10.97
C PRO A 125 9.70 23.41 11.31
N ALA A 126 10.65 22.78 10.62
CA ALA A 126 10.93 21.35 10.74
C ALA A 126 11.23 20.91 12.19
N ALA A 127 11.97 21.72 12.96
CA ALA A 127 12.28 21.42 14.36
C ALA A 127 11.04 21.40 15.25
N GLU A 128 10.12 22.36 15.06
CA GLU A 128 8.86 22.41 15.80
C GLU A 128 7.93 21.27 15.42
N PHE A 129 7.85 20.96 14.12
CA PHE A 129 7.09 19.82 13.62
C PHE A 129 7.53 18.52 14.31
N ARG A 130 8.84 18.25 14.34
CA ARG A 130 9.42 17.04 14.95
C ARG A 130 9.17 16.95 16.44
N ALA A 131 9.38 18.04 17.18
CA ALA A 131 9.15 18.05 18.62
C ALA A 131 7.68 17.78 18.96
N LEU A 132 6.76 18.39 18.21
CA LEU A 132 5.33 18.17 18.38
C LEU A 132 4.93 16.75 17.94
N ALA A 133 5.52 16.27 16.85
CA ALA A 133 5.27 14.95 16.32
C ALA A 133 5.71 13.86 17.30
N ALA A 134 6.93 13.93 17.84
CA ALA A 134 7.43 12.98 18.81
C ALA A 134 6.54 12.93 20.06
N LYS A 135 6.15 14.10 20.59
CA LYS A 135 5.23 14.19 21.74
C LYS A 135 3.89 13.52 21.45
N THR A 136 3.33 13.76 20.27
CA THR A 136 2.03 13.20 19.85
C THR A 136 2.14 11.70 19.62
N ALA A 137 3.21 11.25 18.98
CA ALA A 137 3.45 9.85 18.67
C ALA A 137 3.60 8.99 19.93
N THR A 138 4.38 9.44 20.91
CA THR A 138 4.55 8.74 22.19
C THR A 138 3.26 8.71 23.01
N SER A 139 2.54 9.84 23.08
CA SER A 139 1.30 9.92 23.87
C SER A 139 0.14 9.11 23.29
N ALA A 140 0.02 9.09 21.96
CA ALA A 140 -0.99 8.30 21.26
C ALA A 140 -0.56 6.85 20.99
N ARG A 141 0.68 6.48 21.34
CA ARG A 141 1.32 5.20 20.95
C ARG A 141 1.14 4.92 19.45
N ASN A 142 1.44 5.91 18.62
CA ASN A 142 1.29 5.85 17.17
C ASN A 142 2.60 5.35 16.52
N CYS A 143 2.67 4.05 16.23
CA CYS A 143 3.89 3.40 15.75
C CYS A 143 4.35 3.90 14.36
N PRO A 144 3.46 4.03 13.35
CA PRO A 144 3.84 4.60 12.05
C PRO A 144 4.42 6.01 12.13
N MET A 145 3.90 6.82 13.05
CA MET A 145 4.39 8.17 13.26
C MET A 145 5.81 8.20 13.86
N LEU A 146 6.13 7.26 14.77
CA LEU A 146 7.49 7.10 15.32
C LEU A 146 8.48 6.64 14.24
N GLU A 147 8.05 5.73 13.37
CA GLU A 147 8.85 5.23 12.24
C GLU A 147 9.16 6.34 11.23
N ASP A 148 8.17 7.16 10.88
CA ASP A 148 8.38 8.27 9.95
C ASP A 148 9.30 9.35 10.54
N LEU A 149 9.23 9.61 11.86
CA LEU A 149 10.20 10.47 12.53
C LEU A 149 11.63 9.95 12.40
N GLY A 150 11.84 8.64 12.61
CA GLY A 150 13.13 8.01 12.36
C GLY A 150 13.61 8.21 10.92
N SER A 151 12.71 8.04 9.95
CA SER A 151 13.00 8.23 8.52
C SER A 151 13.36 9.68 8.18
N ILE A 152 12.68 10.65 8.78
CA ILE A 152 13.01 12.08 8.64
C ILE A 152 14.41 12.37 9.20
N GLU A 153 14.77 11.82 10.36
CA GLU A 153 16.10 12.00 10.96
C GLU A 153 17.21 11.33 10.13
N VAL A 154 16.95 10.16 9.53
CA VAL A 154 17.87 9.50 8.59
C VAL A 154 18.13 10.39 7.38
N ARG A 155 17.08 11.02 6.82
CA ARG A 155 17.20 11.94 5.67
C ARG A 155 18.08 13.13 6.00
N ASP A 156 17.98 13.65 7.22
CA ASP A 156 18.80 14.76 7.73
C ASP A 156 20.20 14.32 8.20
N ARG A 157 20.56 13.04 8.03
CA ARG A 157 21.82 12.42 8.47
C ARG A 157 22.03 12.43 9.99
N ASN A 158 20.96 12.64 10.75
CA ASN A 158 20.98 12.59 12.21
C ASN A 158 20.72 11.16 12.70
N PHE A 159 21.65 10.26 12.39
CA PHE A 159 21.46 8.83 12.62
C PHE A 159 21.30 8.45 14.10
N SER A 160 21.83 9.25 15.02
CA SER A 160 21.69 9.01 16.46
C SER A 160 20.25 9.20 16.93
N ALA A 161 19.57 10.26 16.48
CA ALA A 161 18.16 10.48 16.78
C ALA A 161 17.30 9.41 16.12
N ALA A 162 17.58 9.09 14.84
CA ALA A 162 16.88 8.04 14.10
C ALA A 162 16.88 6.69 14.84
N THR A 163 18.02 6.24 15.35
CA THR A 163 18.08 4.97 16.11
C THR A 163 17.21 4.98 17.38
N ASN A 164 17.04 6.13 18.02
CA ASN A 164 16.18 6.24 19.20
C ASN A 164 14.69 6.19 18.81
N ASP A 165 14.32 6.81 17.70
CA ASP A 165 12.94 6.81 17.21
C ASP A 165 12.53 5.44 16.67
N PHE A 166 13.40 4.78 15.91
CA PHE A 166 13.17 3.39 15.48
C PHE A 166 13.08 2.41 16.65
N LYS A 167 13.90 2.59 17.69
CA LYS A 167 13.78 1.78 18.92
C LYS A 167 12.41 1.93 19.57
N GLN A 168 11.86 3.15 19.61
CA GLN A 168 10.52 3.40 20.13
C GLN A 168 9.43 2.81 19.21
N ALA A 169 9.58 2.94 17.89
CA ALA A 169 8.66 2.36 16.91
C ALA A 169 8.62 0.82 17.03
N ARG A 170 9.79 0.17 17.16
CA ARG A 170 9.91 -1.28 17.36
C ARG A 170 9.21 -1.76 18.63
N ALA A 171 9.31 -1.00 19.73
CA ALA A 171 8.60 -1.32 20.97
C ALA A 171 7.08 -1.07 20.88
N CYS A 172 6.65 -0.27 19.91
CA CYS A 172 5.25 0.07 19.70
C CYS A 172 4.52 -1.00 18.87
N TYR A 173 5.15 -1.53 17.81
CA TYR A 173 4.55 -2.51 16.91
C TYR A 173 4.32 -3.88 17.58
N GLU A 174 3.15 -4.47 17.30
CA GLU A 174 2.79 -5.82 17.75
C GLU A 174 2.95 -6.87 16.63
N ASN A 175 2.83 -6.44 15.37
CA ASN A 175 3.00 -7.30 14.21
C ASN A 175 4.47 -7.60 13.96
N ARG A 176 4.80 -8.88 13.76
CA ARG A 176 6.18 -9.34 13.57
C ARG A 176 6.81 -8.77 12.30
N ASP A 177 6.04 -8.62 11.21
CA ASP A 177 6.56 -8.07 9.95
C ASP A 177 6.95 -6.60 10.10
N ASP A 178 6.10 -5.79 10.76
CA ASP A 178 6.37 -4.37 11.01
C ASP A 178 7.57 -4.19 11.95
N VAL A 179 7.72 -5.07 12.95
CA VAL A 179 8.91 -5.10 13.82
C VAL A 179 10.18 -5.36 13.01
N LEU A 180 10.17 -6.33 12.09
CA LEU A 180 11.34 -6.63 11.26
C LEU A 180 11.67 -5.51 10.28
N TRP A 181 10.66 -4.83 9.75
CA TRP A 181 10.84 -3.64 8.92
C TRP A 181 11.57 -2.53 9.69
N VAL A 182 11.11 -2.20 10.90
CA VAL A 182 11.79 -1.18 11.74
C VAL A 182 13.20 -1.60 12.12
N VAL A 183 13.44 -2.90 12.37
CA VAL A 183 14.79 -3.43 12.66
C VAL A 183 15.73 -3.21 11.48
N LEU A 184 15.25 -3.37 10.24
CA LEU A 184 16.04 -3.14 9.04
C LEU A 184 16.53 -1.68 8.98
N GLU A 185 15.61 -0.74 9.17
CA GLU A 185 15.91 0.70 9.16
C GLU A 185 16.81 1.10 10.34
N GLU A 186 16.57 0.55 11.54
CA GLU A 186 17.41 0.75 12.72
C GLU A 186 18.85 0.23 12.48
N ALA A 187 18.98 -0.95 11.88
CA ALA A 187 20.26 -1.56 11.54
C ALA A 187 21.04 -0.73 10.51
N ASP A 188 20.38 -0.24 9.46
CA ASP A 188 21.00 0.65 8.47
C ASP A 188 21.49 1.96 9.10
N ALA A 189 20.69 2.55 9.99
CA ALA A 189 21.10 3.72 10.76
C ALA A 189 22.34 3.44 11.65
N TRP A 190 22.45 2.26 12.27
CA TRP A 190 23.64 1.85 13.03
C TRP A 190 24.88 1.67 12.15
N VAL A 191 24.72 1.14 10.94
CA VAL A 191 25.80 1.01 9.95
C VAL A 191 26.31 2.38 9.52
N LYS A 192 25.41 3.32 9.21
CA LYS A 192 25.74 4.71 8.88
C LYS A 192 26.43 5.45 10.04
N GLN A 193 26.17 5.06 11.29
CA GLN A 193 26.93 5.51 12.47
C GLN A 193 28.31 4.85 12.66
N LYS A 194 28.78 4.03 11.71
CA LYS A 194 30.02 3.23 11.83
C LYS A 194 30.00 2.25 13.00
N LYS A 195 28.83 1.74 13.39
CA LYS A 195 28.64 0.75 14.48
C LYS A 195 28.01 -0.55 13.96
N PRO A 196 28.64 -1.25 12.99
CA PRO A 196 28.05 -2.42 12.34
C PRO A 196 27.88 -3.63 13.29
N LYS A 197 28.68 -3.73 14.36
CA LYS A 197 28.50 -4.78 15.38
C LYS A 197 27.14 -4.69 16.08
N ARG A 198 26.69 -3.47 16.42
CA ARG A 198 25.36 -3.26 17.02
C ARG A 198 24.22 -3.60 16.07
N ALA A 199 24.39 -3.30 14.78
CA ALA A 199 23.43 -3.69 13.75
C ALA A 199 23.28 -5.22 13.67
N VAL A 200 24.39 -5.96 13.64
CA VAL A 200 24.38 -7.42 13.61
C VAL A 200 23.72 -8.02 14.87
N ASP A 201 24.06 -7.51 16.05
CA ASP A 201 23.47 -7.98 17.31
C ASP A 201 21.95 -7.76 17.34
N LEU A 202 21.49 -6.60 16.86
CA LEU A 202 20.08 -6.26 16.73
C LEU A 202 19.34 -7.19 15.75
N ILE A 203 19.91 -7.42 14.57
CA ILE A 203 19.34 -8.31 13.56
C ILE A 203 19.19 -9.74 14.11
N ARG A 204 20.21 -10.24 14.82
CA ARG A 204 20.16 -11.57 15.44
C ARG A 204 19.07 -11.68 16.50
N GLU A 205 18.91 -10.65 17.33
CA GLU A 205 17.85 -10.61 18.34
C GLU A 205 16.46 -10.66 17.70
N ALA A 206 16.24 -9.89 16.63
CA ALA A 206 14.97 -9.86 15.90
C ALA A 206 14.67 -11.20 15.21
N LEU A 207 15.68 -11.79 14.54
CA LEU A 207 15.55 -13.08 13.87
C LEU A 207 15.30 -14.25 14.84
N ARG A 208 15.76 -14.18 16.10
CA ARG A 208 15.41 -15.18 17.12
C ARG A 208 13.92 -15.18 17.44
N THR A 209 13.28 -14.01 17.37
CA THR A 209 11.88 -13.83 17.78
C THR A 209 10.91 -14.01 16.60
N ALA A 210 11.35 -13.72 15.36
CA ALA A 210 10.52 -13.77 14.16
C ALA A 210 11.28 -14.40 12.97
N SER A 211 11.77 -15.63 13.16
CA SER A 211 12.55 -16.36 12.13
C SER A 211 11.71 -16.85 10.93
N ASP A 212 10.39 -16.93 11.11
CA ASP A 212 9.37 -17.46 10.19
C ASP A 212 8.66 -16.37 9.38
N ALA A 213 8.88 -15.10 9.72
CA ALA A 213 8.25 -13.99 9.05
C ALA A 213 8.72 -13.81 7.59
N PRO A 214 7.84 -13.43 6.65
CA PRO A 214 8.18 -13.17 5.25
C PRO A 214 9.39 -12.25 5.03
N ALA A 215 9.61 -11.27 5.92
CA ALA A 215 10.73 -10.33 5.84
C ALA A 215 12.07 -10.87 6.36
N ALA A 216 12.08 -12.01 7.06
CA ALA A 216 13.28 -12.59 7.67
C ALA A 216 14.45 -12.88 6.68
N PRO A 217 14.22 -13.32 5.43
CA PRO A 217 15.30 -13.53 4.46
C PRO A 217 16.12 -12.27 4.16
N LEU A 218 15.48 -11.09 4.16
CA LEU A 218 16.16 -9.82 3.89
C LEU A 218 17.13 -9.46 5.01
N LEU A 219 16.71 -9.61 6.26
CA LEU A 219 17.54 -9.39 7.44
C LEU A 219 18.72 -10.38 7.50
N LYS A 220 18.50 -11.65 7.14
CA LYS A 220 19.59 -12.64 7.04
C LYS A 220 20.64 -12.25 6.00
N LYS A 221 20.20 -11.74 4.84
CA LYS A 221 21.10 -11.25 3.80
C LYS A 221 21.92 -10.06 4.29
N MET A 222 21.26 -9.09 4.93
CA MET A 222 21.94 -7.94 5.52
C MET A 222 22.97 -8.34 6.59
N GLU A 223 22.65 -9.32 7.44
CA GLU A 223 23.60 -9.88 8.42
C GLU A 223 24.85 -10.43 7.72
N GLN A 224 24.68 -11.23 6.66
CA GLN A 224 25.78 -11.82 5.90
C GLN A 224 26.67 -10.73 5.27
N ASP A 225 26.08 -9.76 4.58
CA ASP A 225 26.79 -8.65 3.94
C ASP A 225 27.61 -7.83 4.97
N LEU A 226 27.05 -7.62 6.17
CA LEU A 226 27.74 -6.93 7.26
C LEU A 226 28.90 -7.74 7.85
N LEU A 227 28.80 -9.07 7.89
CA LEU A 227 29.89 -9.93 8.35
C LEU A 227 31.00 -10.04 7.30
N GLU A 228 30.67 -10.05 6.01
CA GLU A 228 31.66 -10.05 4.92
C GLU A 228 32.42 -8.72 4.84
N SER A 229 31.74 -7.59 5.00
CA SER A 229 32.39 -6.27 5.00
C SER A 229 33.32 -6.05 6.19
N GLN A 230 33.13 -6.76 7.31
CA GLN A 230 34.06 -6.73 8.46
C GLN A 230 35.30 -7.61 8.29
N LYS A 231 35.29 -8.56 7.34
CA LYS A 231 36.44 -9.43 7.04
C LYS A 231 37.41 -8.82 6.03
N ARG A 232 36.98 -7.80 5.28
CA ARG A 232 37.79 -7.03 4.33
C ARG A 232 38.43 -5.84 5.02
#